data_AF-A0A5R9P1W9-F1
#
_entry.id   AF-A0A5R9P1W9-F1
#
_cell.length_a   1.000
_cell.length_b   1.000
_cell.length_c   1.000
_cell.angle_alpha   90.00
_cell.angle_beta   90.00
_cell.angle_gamma   90.00
#
_symmetry.space_group_name_H-M   'P 1'
#
loop_
_entity.id
_entity.type
_entity.pdbx_description
1 polymer ?
#
loop_
_entity_poly.entity_id
_entity_poly.type
_entity_poly.pdbx_seq_one_letter_code
_entity_poly.pdbx_strand_id
1 'polypeptide(L)'
;MIDNAVLDLTPIRPPALLPKAAGSSERFVDLVADAGFTNVVSTNVWPDIRVHGGNFDFKVARPGHPVYCIAGGNLPAAKEARAREILRRLAYGFHDWAARETVARYHRDLKRKIGQDYASKPIPVSVRLRRFLRKNPGATIGEIATATGMAQPNVSRGISSLSDQGLVKVERFGREVRCSLIEPTPVPEVEETSRFGLGK
;
A
#
# COMPACT_ATOMS: atom_id res chain seq x y z
N MET A 1 0.86 -14.60 -1.04
CA MET A 1 1.39 -14.34 0.31
C MET A 1 1.18 -12.86 0.58
N ILE A 2 0.27 -12.52 1.50
CA ILE A 2 0.08 -11.12 1.91
C ILE A 2 1.28 -10.77 2.78
N ASP A 3 2.03 -9.72 2.39
CA ASP A 3 3.20 -9.25 3.11
C ASP A 3 2.84 -8.95 4.57
N ASN A 4 3.35 -9.76 5.51
CA ASN A 4 3.31 -9.53 6.97
C ASN A 4 4.06 -8.23 7.41
N ALA A 5 4.49 -7.41 6.45
CA ALA A 5 5.18 -6.15 6.67
C ALA A 5 4.23 -4.96 6.79
N VAL A 6 3.03 -5.00 6.22
CA VAL A 6 2.09 -3.86 6.31
C VAL A 6 1.37 -3.89 7.66
N LEU A 7 1.33 -2.76 8.38
CA LEU A 7 0.52 -2.64 9.59
C LEU A 7 -0.96 -2.74 9.26
N ASP A 8 -1.72 -3.40 10.12
CA ASP A 8 -3.17 -3.51 9.98
C ASP A 8 -3.85 -2.13 10.00
N LEU A 9 -4.54 -1.78 8.91
CA LEU A 9 -5.25 -0.50 8.79
C LEU A 9 -6.70 -0.55 9.29
N THR A 10 -7.11 -1.67 9.89
CA THR A 10 -8.43 -1.82 10.48
C THR A 10 -8.68 -0.71 11.52
N PRO A 11 -9.84 -0.03 11.47
CA PRO A 11 -10.16 1.05 12.39
C PRO A 11 -9.98 0.65 13.85
N ILE A 12 -9.37 1.53 14.64
CA ILE A 12 -9.13 1.33 16.07
C ILE A 12 -10.22 2.08 16.84
N ARG A 13 -10.83 1.40 17.82
CA ARG A 13 -11.78 2.05 18.72
C ARG A 13 -11.07 3.19 19.47
N PRO A 14 -11.65 4.41 19.52
CA PRO A 14 -11.07 5.50 20.28
C PRO A 14 -10.91 5.14 21.76
N PRO A 15 -9.83 5.61 22.42
CA PRO A 15 -9.60 5.34 23.83
C PRO A 15 -10.59 6.08 24.71
N ALA A 16 -11.03 5.43 25.79
CA ALA A 16 -11.82 6.11 26.83
C ALA A 16 -10.95 7.12 27.61
N LEU A 17 -11.58 8.04 28.34
CA LEU A 17 -10.88 8.92 29.29
C LEU A 17 -11.13 8.43 30.71
N LEU A 18 -10.06 8.11 31.44
CA LEU A 18 -10.14 7.66 32.83
C LEU A 18 -9.24 8.50 33.75
N PRO A 19 -9.58 8.59 35.05
CA PRO A 19 -8.84 9.44 35.99
C PRO A 19 -7.53 8.81 36.48
N LYS A 20 -7.36 7.48 36.37
CA LYS A 20 -6.23 6.74 36.95
C LYS A 20 -5.56 5.84 35.93
N ALA A 21 -4.23 5.92 35.86
CA ALA A 21 -3.42 5.06 35.00
C ALA A 21 -3.32 3.65 35.59
N ALA A 22 -3.23 2.65 34.71
CA ALA A 22 -3.07 1.24 35.09
C ALA A 22 -2.03 0.56 34.20
N GLY A 23 -1.49 -0.56 34.67
CA GLY A 23 -0.60 -1.40 33.89
C GLY A 23 0.90 -1.15 34.10
N SER A 24 1.70 -2.00 33.45
CA SER A 24 3.16 -1.93 33.41
C SER A 24 3.62 -0.91 32.38
N SER A 25 4.68 -0.17 32.71
CA SER A 25 5.24 0.83 31.79
C SER A 25 6.00 0.16 30.65
N GLU A 26 5.78 0.65 29.43
CA GLU A 26 6.52 0.30 28.23
C GLU A 26 7.32 1.51 27.74
N ARG A 27 8.56 1.30 27.31
CA ARG A 27 9.38 2.37 26.74
C ARG A 27 9.14 2.45 25.24
N PHE A 28 8.82 3.65 24.76
CA PHE A 28 8.58 3.88 23.33
C PHE A 28 9.75 3.41 22.45
N VAL A 29 10.98 3.71 22.84
CA VAL A 29 12.18 3.32 22.07
C VAL A 29 12.34 1.81 21.93
N ASP A 30 11.97 1.05 22.97
CA ASP A 30 12.07 -0.41 22.96
C ASP A 30 10.98 -1.00 22.06
N LEU A 31 9.77 -0.43 22.10
CA LEU A 31 8.68 -0.79 21.18
C LEU A 31 9.04 -0.53 19.72
N VAL A 32 9.66 0.61 19.42
CA VAL A 32 10.12 0.94 18.06
C VAL A 32 11.15 -0.08 17.57
N ALA A 33 12.13 -0.41 18.41
CA ALA A 33 13.15 -1.40 18.08
C ALA A 33 12.55 -2.80 17.90
N ASP A 34 11.70 -3.24 18.82
CA ASP A 34 11.04 -4.54 18.79
C ASP A 34 10.11 -4.71 17.61
N ALA A 35 9.48 -3.63 17.13
CA ALA A 35 8.64 -3.63 15.94
C ALA A 35 9.44 -3.74 14.62
N GLY A 36 10.78 -3.64 14.68
CA GLY A 36 11.65 -3.57 13.51
C GLY A 36 11.59 -2.22 12.80
N PHE A 37 11.19 -1.16 13.50
CA PHE A 37 11.06 0.18 12.94
C PHE A 37 12.32 1.01 13.21
N THR A 38 12.58 1.97 12.34
CA THR A 38 13.64 2.97 12.57
C THR A 38 13.10 4.08 13.46
N ASN A 39 13.76 4.34 14.58
CA ASN A 39 13.44 5.52 15.38
C ASN A 39 13.83 6.78 14.62
N VAL A 40 12.85 7.64 14.34
CA VAL A 40 13.02 8.89 13.60
C VAL A 40 12.61 10.12 14.39
N VAL A 41 12.23 9.93 15.65
CA VAL A 41 11.79 11.01 16.52
C VAL A 41 12.90 11.33 17.51
N SER A 42 13.31 12.59 17.55
CA SER A 42 14.14 13.13 18.63
C SER A 42 13.27 14.02 19.50
N THR A 43 12.94 13.56 20.71
CA THR A 43 12.13 14.31 21.68
C THR A 43 12.69 14.13 23.09
N ASN A 44 12.54 15.17 23.90
CA ASN A 44 12.85 15.12 25.34
C ASN A 44 11.67 14.59 26.17
N VAL A 45 10.50 14.46 25.55
CA VAL A 45 9.28 13.95 26.19
C VAL A 45 8.76 12.79 25.36
N TRP A 46 8.96 11.58 25.88
CA TRP A 46 8.46 10.35 25.27
C TRP A 46 7.02 10.05 25.73
N PRO A 47 6.22 9.35 24.92
CA PRO A 47 4.92 8.86 25.35
C PRO A 47 5.03 8.00 26.62
N ASP A 48 4.26 8.31 27.68
CA ASP A 48 4.08 7.40 28.84
C ASP A 48 3.07 6.32 28.42
N ILE A 49 3.57 5.13 28.12
CA ILE A 49 2.79 4.00 27.63
C ILE A 49 2.70 2.97 28.74
N ARG A 50 1.49 2.46 28.96
CA ARG A 50 1.25 1.39 29.93
C ARG A 50 0.38 0.29 29.35
N VAL A 51 0.72 -0.95 29.64
CA VAL A 51 -0.06 -2.12 29.23
C VAL A 51 -0.75 -2.72 30.44
N HIS A 52 -2.08 -2.85 30.40
CA HIS A 52 -2.89 -3.35 31.52
C HIS A 52 -3.73 -4.55 31.12
N GLY A 53 -4.17 -5.37 32.08
CA GLY A 53 -4.96 -6.58 31.85
C GLY A 53 -6.44 -6.35 31.52
N GLY A 54 -6.84 -5.13 31.13
CA GLY A 54 -8.23 -4.81 30.78
C GLY A 54 -8.53 -5.07 29.30
N ASN A 55 -9.78 -4.76 28.89
CA ASN A 55 -10.30 -5.09 27.55
C ASN A 55 -10.45 -3.89 26.62
N PHE A 56 -10.23 -2.67 27.11
CA PHE A 56 -10.34 -1.46 26.30
C PHE A 56 -9.21 -0.48 26.62
N ASP A 57 -8.79 0.23 25.58
CA ASP A 57 -7.77 1.26 25.66
C ASP A 57 -8.34 2.52 26.32
N PHE A 58 -7.53 3.22 27.10
CA PHE A 58 -7.91 4.49 27.70
C PHE A 58 -6.72 5.42 27.90
N LYS A 59 -7.02 6.71 28.00
CA LYS A 59 -6.07 7.79 28.19
C LYS A 59 -6.33 8.45 29.53
N VAL A 60 -5.26 8.81 30.23
CA VAL A 60 -5.30 9.57 31.47
C VAL A 60 -4.67 10.93 31.22
N ALA A 61 -5.44 11.99 31.43
CA ALA A 61 -4.91 13.35 31.33
C ALA A 61 -3.96 13.62 32.51
N ARG A 62 -2.77 14.12 32.22
CA ARG A 62 -1.84 14.66 33.23
C ARG A 62 -1.25 15.98 32.75
N PRO A 63 -0.88 16.89 33.66
CA PRO A 63 -0.13 18.09 33.30
C PRO A 63 1.15 17.72 32.55
N GLY A 64 1.40 18.37 31.42
CA GLY A 64 2.58 18.13 30.56
C GLY A 64 2.34 17.09 29.46
N HIS A 65 2.06 15.84 29.81
CA HIS A 65 1.85 14.77 28.82
C HIS A 65 0.83 13.73 29.31
N PRO A 66 -0.04 13.20 28.43
CA PRO A 66 -0.98 12.15 28.81
C PRO A 66 -0.30 10.80 29.01
N VAL A 67 -0.96 9.91 29.76
CA VAL A 67 -0.59 8.50 29.88
C VAL A 67 -1.53 7.68 29.00
N TYR A 68 -0.96 6.85 28.14
CA TYR A 68 -1.67 5.95 27.23
C TYR A 68 -1.72 4.55 27.83
N CYS A 69 -2.92 4.09 28.20
CA CYS A 69 -3.13 2.76 28.77
C CYS A 69 -3.74 1.85 27.70
N ILE A 70 -2.99 0.82 27.31
CA ILE A 70 -3.33 -0.12 26.24
C ILE A 70 -3.79 -1.44 26.85
N ALA A 71 -4.93 -1.94 26.37
CA ALA A 71 -5.50 -3.21 26.78
C ALA A 71 -4.64 -4.38 26.26
N GLY A 72 -3.97 -5.05 27.20
CA GLY A 72 -3.08 -6.17 26.95
C GLY A 72 -3.79 -7.47 26.58
N GLY A 73 -5.07 -7.63 26.93
CA GLY A 73 -5.83 -8.86 26.67
C GLY A 73 -5.96 -9.21 25.19
N ASN A 74 -5.89 -8.22 24.30
CA ASN A 74 -6.01 -8.38 22.86
C ASN A 74 -4.68 -8.13 22.12
N LEU A 75 -3.55 -8.16 22.82
CA LEU A 75 -2.24 -7.99 22.18
C LEU A 75 -1.68 -9.33 21.70
N PRO A 76 -1.01 -9.36 20.53
CA PRO A 76 -0.29 -10.55 20.08
C PRO A 76 0.70 -11.09 21.12
N ALA A 77 0.93 -12.41 21.09
CA ALA A 77 1.92 -13.05 21.96
C ALA A 77 3.35 -12.80 21.49
N ALA A 78 3.58 -12.80 20.17
CA ALA A 78 4.90 -12.55 19.59
C ALA A 78 5.35 -11.11 19.85
N LYS A 79 6.59 -10.93 20.34
CA LYS A 79 7.14 -9.64 20.78
C LYS A 79 7.06 -8.56 19.69
N GLU A 80 7.49 -8.88 18.49
CA GLU A 80 7.46 -7.96 17.34
C GLU A 80 6.04 -7.58 16.95
N ALA A 81 5.13 -8.55 16.82
CA ALA A 81 3.74 -8.31 16.49
C ALA A 81 3.03 -7.48 17.58
N ARG A 82 3.35 -7.74 18.85
CA ARG A 82 2.87 -6.95 19.99
C ARG A 82 3.32 -5.50 19.91
N ALA A 83 4.61 -5.28 19.67
CA ALA A 83 5.16 -3.93 19.56
C ALA A 83 4.54 -3.16 18.39
N ARG A 84 4.39 -3.81 17.24
CA ARG A 84 3.69 -3.26 16.06
C ARG A 84 2.25 -2.88 16.37
N GLU A 85 1.50 -3.74 17.07
CA GLU A 85 0.10 -3.46 17.46
C GLU A 85 0.01 -2.29 18.45
N ILE A 86 0.92 -2.22 19.42
CA ILE A 86 1.00 -1.10 20.37
C ILE A 86 1.26 0.22 19.62
N LEU A 87 2.25 0.26 18.72
CA LEU A 87 2.57 1.45 17.92
C LEU A 87 1.42 1.86 17.00
N ARG A 88 0.72 0.88 16.42
CA ARG A 88 -0.47 1.09 15.59
C ARG A 88 -1.61 1.74 16.39
N ARG A 89 -1.88 1.25 17.60
CA ARG A 89 -2.87 1.85 18.51
C ARG A 89 -2.50 3.25 18.94
N LEU A 90 -1.23 3.48 19.28
CA LEU A 90 -0.74 4.82 19.61
C LEU A 90 -0.93 5.79 18.44
N ALA A 91 -0.56 5.37 17.22
CA ALA A 91 -0.64 6.22 16.03
C ALA A 91 -2.08 6.51 15.58
N TYR A 92 -2.94 5.49 15.56
CA TYR A 92 -4.27 5.59 14.93
C TYR A 92 -5.43 5.65 15.92
N GLY A 93 -5.29 5.09 17.12
CA GLY A 93 -6.31 5.15 18.18
C GLY A 93 -6.11 6.35 19.11
N PHE A 94 -4.89 6.53 19.61
CA PHE A 94 -4.55 7.63 20.53
C PHE A 94 -4.11 8.92 19.84
N HIS A 95 -3.80 8.85 18.54
CA HIS A 95 -3.25 9.93 17.74
C HIS A 95 -1.96 10.54 18.32
N ASP A 96 -1.13 9.73 18.97
CA ASP A 96 0.17 10.15 19.47
C ASP A 96 1.08 10.58 18.31
N TRP A 97 1.70 11.75 18.44
CA TRP A 97 2.50 12.33 17.37
C TRP A 97 3.78 11.51 17.08
N ALA A 98 4.49 11.06 18.12
CA ALA A 98 5.74 10.34 17.94
C ALA A 98 5.51 8.97 17.28
N ALA A 99 4.45 8.27 17.70
CA ALA A 99 4.01 7.03 17.08
C ALA A 99 3.59 7.25 15.62
N ARG A 100 2.81 8.31 15.33
CA ARG A 100 2.40 8.63 13.96
C ARG A 100 3.57 8.89 13.03
N GLU A 101 4.57 9.66 13.46
CA GLU A 101 5.74 9.96 12.62
C GLU A 101 6.57 8.70 12.36
N THR A 102 6.76 7.88 13.39
CA THR A 102 7.49 6.60 13.28
C THR A 102 6.78 5.65 12.32
N VAL A 103 5.47 5.45 12.49
CA VAL A 103 4.67 4.57 11.62
C VAL A 103 4.61 5.10 10.18
N ALA A 104 4.42 6.41 10.00
CA ALA A 104 4.42 7.02 8.67
C ALA A 104 5.78 6.88 7.98
N ARG A 105 6.88 6.96 8.73
CA ARG A 105 8.21 6.69 8.18
C ARG A 105 8.36 5.24 7.76
N TYR A 106 7.93 4.30 8.60
CA TYR A 106 7.96 2.87 8.27
C TYR A 106 7.21 2.58 6.96
N HIS A 107 6.01 3.13 6.77
CA HIS A 107 5.27 2.98 5.51
C HIS A 107 5.99 3.59 4.30
N ARG A 108 6.65 4.75 4.46
CA ARG A 108 7.47 5.36 3.40
C ARG A 108 8.65 4.47 3.02
N ASP A 109 9.33 3.89 4.01
CA ASP A 109 10.49 3.03 3.76
C ASP A 109 10.07 1.69 3.15
N LEU A 110 8.93 1.13 3.54
CA LEU A 110 8.33 -0.03 2.87
C LEU A 110 8.00 0.27 1.40
N LYS A 111 7.37 1.43 1.12
CA LYS A 111 7.08 1.87 -0.26
C LYS A 111 8.35 2.04 -1.09
N ARG A 112 9.44 2.54 -0.50
CA ARG A 112 10.75 2.66 -1.16
C ARG A 112 11.33 1.30 -1.51
N LYS A 113 11.32 0.34 -0.57
CA LYS A 113 11.80 -1.03 -0.80
C LYS A 113 11.03 -1.69 -1.93
N ILE A 114 9.70 -1.62 -1.89
CA ILE A 114 8.83 -2.13 -2.96
C ILE A 114 9.20 -1.47 -4.30
N GLY A 115 9.36 -0.13 -4.33
CA GLY A 115 9.76 0.60 -5.53
C GLY A 115 11.14 0.18 -6.07
N GLN A 116 12.11 -0.07 -5.20
CA GLN A 116 13.44 -0.57 -5.56
C GLN A 116 13.38 -1.99 -6.13
N ASP A 117 12.56 -2.87 -5.56
CA ASP A 117 12.36 -4.24 -6.06
C ASP A 117 11.70 -4.26 -7.45
N TYR A 118 10.84 -3.28 -7.75
CA TYR A 118 10.31 -3.11 -9.10
C TYR A 118 11.34 -2.53 -10.07
N ALA A 119 12.22 -1.63 -9.61
CA ALA A 119 13.27 -1.04 -10.43
C ALA A 119 14.41 -2.03 -10.75
N SER A 120 14.69 -2.98 -9.86
CA SER A 120 15.73 -4.01 -10.07
C SER A 120 15.30 -5.13 -11.02
N LYS A 121 13.99 -5.33 -11.24
CA LYS A 121 13.49 -6.33 -12.18
C LYS A 121 13.61 -5.82 -13.62
N PRO A 122 14.15 -6.62 -14.56
CA PRO A 122 14.19 -6.24 -15.97
C PRO A 122 12.76 -5.97 -16.46
N ILE A 123 12.57 -4.86 -17.17
CA ILE A 123 11.25 -4.43 -17.65
C ILE A 123 10.60 -5.60 -18.41
N PRO A 124 9.41 -6.06 -18.00
CA PRO A 124 8.75 -7.18 -18.65
C PRO A 124 8.61 -6.95 -20.16
N VAL A 125 8.74 -8.00 -20.96
CA VAL A 125 8.61 -7.93 -22.43
C VAL A 125 7.27 -7.31 -22.82
N SER A 126 6.19 -7.67 -22.13
CA SER A 126 4.84 -7.10 -22.33
C SER A 126 4.81 -5.57 -22.14
N VAL A 127 5.49 -5.04 -21.13
CA VAL A 127 5.59 -3.59 -20.87
C VAL A 127 6.38 -2.90 -21.97
N ARG A 128 7.50 -3.49 -22.41
CA ARG A 128 8.29 -2.97 -23.53
C ARG A 128 7.49 -2.92 -24.84
N LEU A 129 6.79 -4.01 -25.17
CA LEU A 129 5.93 -4.10 -26.36
C LEU A 129 4.80 -3.07 -26.33
N ARG A 130 4.06 -2.96 -25.22
CA ARG A 130 2.99 -1.95 -25.07
C ARG A 130 3.53 -0.51 -25.16
N ARG A 131 4.69 -0.22 -24.57
CA ARG A 131 5.31 1.11 -24.66
C ARG A 131 5.72 1.45 -26.10
N PHE A 132 6.20 0.46 -26.84
CA PHE A 132 6.55 0.64 -28.25
C PHE A 132 5.31 0.85 -29.12
N LEU A 133 4.30 0.00 -29.00
CA LEU A 133 3.05 0.09 -29.78
C LEU A 133 2.27 1.38 -29.52
N ARG A 134 2.38 1.96 -28.31
CA ARG A 134 1.80 3.27 -28.01
C ARG A 134 2.42 4.40 -28.81
N LYS A 135 3.73 4.30 -29.11
CA LYS A 135 4.46 5.30 -29.89
C LYS A 135 4.38 5.02 -31.39
N ASN A 136 4.22 3.75 -31.76
CA ASN A 136 4.23 3.28 -33.15
C ASN A 136 3.02 2.34 -33.38
N PRO A 137 1.79 2.88 -33.43
CA PRO A 137 0.61 2.08 -33.72
C PRO A 137 0.69 1.53 -35.15
N GLY A 138 0.32 0.25 -35.34
CA GLY A 138 0.36 -0.42 -36.63
C GLY A 138 1.73 -1.02 -36.99
N ALA A 139 2.70 -1.00 -36.08
CA ALA A 139 4.01 -1.60 -36.32
C ALA A 139 3.93 -3.12 -36.50
N THR A 140 4.79 -3.66 -37.37
CA THR A 140 4.93 -5.09 -37.62
C THR A 140 5.81 -5.77 -36.58
N ILE A 141 5.71 -7.10 -36.46
CA ILE A 141 6.60 -7.89 -35.57
C ILE A 141 8.08 -7.64 -35.88
N GLY A 142 8.43 -7.48 -37.17
CA GLY A 142 9.79 -7.19 -37.61
C GLY A 142 10.27 -5.81 -37.15
N GLU A 143 9.46 -4.77 -37.33
CA GLU A 143 9.78 -3.42 -36.88
C GLU A 143 9.92 -3.34 -35.35
N ILE A 144 9.03 -4.03 -34.63
CA ILE A 144 9.09 -4.12 -33.18
C ILE A 144 10.39 -4.82 -32.76
N ALA A 145 10.75 -5.95 -33.38
CA ALA A 145 11.98 -6.68 -33.08
C ALA A 145 13.23 -5.82 -33.30
N THR A 146 13.32 -5.17 -34.46
CA THR A 146 14.44 -4.27 -34.81
C THR A 146 14.54 -3.11 -33.81
N ALA A 147 13.44 -2.43 -33.52
CA ALA A 147 13.47 -1.24 -32.68
C ALA A 147 13.66 -1.54 -31.18
N THR A 148 13.30 -2.75 -30.73
CA THR A 148 13.44 -3.16 -29.33
C THR A 148 14.68 -4.00 -29.05
N GLY A 149 15.43 -4.39 -30.10
CA GLY A 149 16.57 -5.30 -30.01
C GLY A 149 16.17 -6.72 -29.57
N MET A 150 14.89 -7.07 -29.64
CA MET A 150 14.38 -8.38 -29.22
C MET A 150 14.37 -9.35 -30.39
N ALA A 151 14.68 -10.63 -30.13
CA ALA A 151 14.49 -11.67 -31.12
C ALA A 151 13.01 -11.78 -31.54
N GLN A 152 12.74 -11.91 -32.84
CA GLN A 152 11.38 -12.00 -33.38
C GLN A 152 10.49 -13.05 -32.69
N PRO A 153 10.97 -14.27 -32.33
CA PRO A 153 10.15 -15.24 -31.60
C PRO A 153 9.69 -14.77 -30.20
N ASN A 154 10.46 -13.87 -29.55
CA ASN A 154 10.09 -13.30 -28.26
C ASN A 154 9.03 -12.20 -28.43
N VAL A 155 9.16 -11.40 -29.48
CA VAL A 155 8.17 -10.39 -29.86
C VAL A 155 6.85 -11.06 -30.21
N SER A 156 6.88 -12.07 -31.09
CA SER A 156 5.69 -12.81 -31.51
C SER A 156 4.95 -13.41 -30.32
N ARG A 157 5.64 -14.16 -29.44
CA ARG A 157 5.04 -14.72 -28.22
C ARG A 157 4.45 -13.64 -27.29
N GLY A 158 5.16 -12.52 -27.13
CA GLY A 158 4.68 -11.41 -26.31
C GLY A 158 3.45 -10.72 -26.89
N ILE A 159 3.39 -10.54 -28.21
CA ILE A 159 2.23 -9.98 -28.91
C ILE A 159 1.03 -10.94 -28.85
N SER A 160 1.24 -12.24 -29.07
CA SER A 160 0.18 -13.25 -28.92
C SER A 160 -0.39 -13.23 -27.51
N SER A 161 0.45 -13.26 -26.47
CA SER A 161 -0.01 -13.19 -25.08
C SER A 161 -0.77 -11.89 -24.77
N LEU A 162 -0.38 -10.75 -25.35
CA LEU A 162 -1.10 -9.47 -25.19
C LEU A 162 -2.42 -9.45 -25.98
N SER A 163 -2.48 -10.13 -27.12
CA SER A 163 -3.70 -10.31 -27.91
C SER A 163 -4.70 -11.20 -27.18
N ASP A 164 -4.24 -12.30 -26.58
CA ASP A 164 -5.06 -13.21 -25.76
C ASP A 164 -5.67 -12.50 -24.55
N GLN A 165 -4.98 -11.49 -24.03
CA GLN A 165 -5.45 -10.63 -22.94
C GLN A 165 -6.35 -9.47 -23.40
N GLY A 166 -6.64 -9.36 -24.70
CA GLY A 166 -7.43 -8.26 -25.27
C GLY A 166 -6.77 -6.88 -25.18
N LEU A 167 -5.43 -6.83 -25.08
CA LEU A 167 -4.67 -5.57 -24.93
C LEU A 167 -4.07 -5.07 -26.25
N VAL A 168 -3.94 -5.95 -27.25
CA VAL A 168 -3.37 -5.66 -28.57
C VAL A 168 -4.29 -6.23 -29.63
N LYS A 169 -4.53 -5.45 -30.68
CA LYS A 169 -5.18 -5.90 -31.91
C LYS A 169 -4.10 -6.27 -32.91
N VAL A 170 -4.29 -7.42 -33.56
CA VAL A 170 -3.41 -7.90 -34.63
C VAL A 170 -4.23 -7.95 -35.92
N GLU A 171 -3.84 -7.15 -36.91
CA GLU A 171 -4.55 -7.03 -38.18
C GLU A 171 -3.64 -7.42 -39.35
N ARG A 172 -4.19 -8.17 -40.31
CA ARG A 172 -3.46 -8.59 -41.51
C ARG A 172 -3.77 -7.63 -42.65
N PHE A 173 -2.74 -6.96 -43.15
CA PHE A 173 -2.81 -6.09 -44.33
C PHE A 173 -2.01 -6.74 -45.47
N GLY A 174 -2.69 -7.56 -46.27
CA GLY A 174 -2.07 -8.32 -47.36
C GLY A 174 -1.04 -9.34 -46.85
N ARG A 175 0.24 -9.09 -47.16
CA ARG A 175 1.38 -9.92 -46.71
C ARG A 175 1.92 -9.53 -45.34
N GLU A 176 1.50 -8.38 -44.80
CA GLU A 176 1.99 -7.84 -43.53
C GLU A 176 1.01 -8.10 -42.38
N VAL A 177 1.54 -8.25 -41.17
CA VAL A 177 0.78 -8.32 -39.93
C VAL A 177 1.14 -7.11 -39.09
N ARG A 178 0.16 -6.26 -38.80
CA ARG A 178 0.30 -5.01 -38.06
C ARG A 178 -0.32 -5.14 -36.68
N CYS A 179 0.32 -4.54 -35.69
CA CYS A 179 -0.08 -4.62 -34.29
C CYS A 179 -0.40 -3.21 -33.77
N SER A 180 -1.50 -3.07 -33.03
CA SER A 180 -1.91 -1.81 -32.39
C SER A 180 -2.45 -2.08 -30.99
N LEU A 181 -2.34 -1.10 -30.09
CA LEU A 181 -3.01 -1.21 -28.79
C LEU A 181 -4.52 -1.06 -28.98
N ILE A 182 -5.28 -1.86 -28.25
CA ILE A 182 -6.70 -1.59 -28.07
C ILE A 182 -6.78 -0.48 -27.02
N GLU A 183 -7.12 0.73 -27.45
CA GLU A 183 -7.44 1.80 -26.50
C GLU A 183 -8.70 1.39 -25.73
N PRO A 184 -8.75 1.61 -24.40
CA PRO A 184 -9.99 1.37 -23.67
C PRO A 184 -11.07 2.24 -24.31
N THR A 185 -12.13 1.59 -24.81
CA THR A 185 -13.31 2.30 -25.30
C THR A 185 -13.75 3.25 -24.19
N PRO A 186 -13.89 4.56 -24.44
CA PRO A 186 -14.54 5.43 -23.48
C PRO A 186 -15.93 4.82 -23.24
N VAL A 187 -16.19 4.43 -21.99
CA VAL A 187 -17.53 3.97 -21.59
C VAL A 187 -18.45 5.15 -21.94
N PRO A 188 -19.48 4.96 -22.78
CA PRO A 188 -20.42 6.04 -23.04
C PRO A 188 -20.97 6.50 -21.69
N GLU A 189 -20.83 7.80 -21.42
CA GLU A 189 -21.48 8.49 -20.31
C GLU A 189 -22.94 8.08 -20.37
N VAL A 190 -23.39 7.30 -19.39
CA VAL A 190 -24.79 6.92 -19.28
C VAL A 190 -25.50 8.22 -18.93
N GLU A 191 -26.13 8.84 -19.92
CA GLU A 191 -27.08 9.92 -19.70
C GLU A 191 -28.11 9.42 -18.70
N GLU A 192 -28.04 9.94 -17.46
CA GLU A 192 -29.05 9.77 -16.42
C GLU A 192 -30.36 10.36 -16.95
N THR A 193 -31.09 9.52 -17.67
CA THR A 193 -32.41 9.83 -18.17
C THR A 193 -33.36 9.80 -16.98
N SER A 194 -33.63 11.00 -16.48
CA SER A 194 -34.97 11.49 -16.18
C SER A 194 -35.95 10.44 -15.64
N ARG A 195 -35.95 10.26 -14.32
CA ARG A 195 -37.06 9.66 -13.57
C ARG A 195 -37.37 10.44 -12.30
N PHE A 196 -37.74 11.70 -12.45
CA PHE A 196 -38.63 12.36 -11.48
C PHE A 196 -39.61 13.23 -12.26
N GLY A 197 -40.69 12.58 -12.69
CA GLY A 197 -41.85 13.19 -13.33
C GLY A 197 -43.10 12.42 -12.95
N LEU A 198 -43.74 12.91 -11.87
CA LEU A 198 -45.17 12.91 -11.56
C LEU A 198 -45.90 11.59 -11.24
N GLY A 199 -46.54 11.59 -10.07
CA GLY A 199 -47.49 10.55 -9.65
C GLY A 199 -48.32 10.93 -8.43
N LYS A 200 -49.15 11.97 -8.60
CA LYS A 200 -50.33 12.39 -7.80
C LYS A 200 -50.14 13.14 -6.49
#